data_AF-A0A635KAL5-F1
#
_entry.id   AF-A0A635KAL5-F1
#
_cell.length_a   1.000
_cell.length_b   1.000
_cell.length_c   1.000
_cell.angle_alpha   90.00
_cell.angle_beta   90.00
_cell.angle_gamma   90.00
#
_symmetry.space_group_name_H-M   'P 1'
#
loop_
_entity.id
_entity.type
_entity.pdbx_description
1 polymer ?
#
loop_
_entity_poly.entity_id
_entity_poly.type
_entity_poly.pdbx_seq_one_letter_code
_entity_poly.pdbx_strand_id
1 'polypeptide(L)'
;MSNIDKQALREEFRLMQAHYSDPADRARQVIYIAAEALLDENLQLQREKDATEAVALALRDDMRQAREQLAAAEKRNAELERSETQLIDERDNAESALNDAYKAVMGQAPEWSNWFSFENAIDEIELACELWRNQTDDVIQFRQRIAELEAKLETADKLQDGAFRDGLKAGFSYGQTDDQSGFAQCMSAYSTRTDIGVKVE
;
A
#
# COMPACT_ATOMS: atom_id res chain seq x y z
N MET A 1 43.82 -59.68 -5.02
CA MET A 1 44.48 -60.00 -3.73
C MET A 1 43.50 -60.85 -2.95
N SER A 2 43.89 -62.05 -2.51
CA SER A 2 42.99 -62.93 -1.76
C SER A 2 42.57 -62.24 -0.46
N ASN A 3 41.26 -62.07 -0.23
CA ASN A 3 40.75 -61.57 1.05
C ASN A 3 40.98 -62.68 2.07
N ILE A 4 42.00 -62.52 2.91
CA ILE A 4 42.26 -63.44 4.01
C ILE A 4 41.05 -63.38 4.95
N ASP A 5 40.44 -64.53 5.20
CA ASP A 5 39.40 -64.66 6.21
C ASP A 5 40.04 -64.52 7.60
N LYS A 6 39.91 -63.33 8.17
CA LYS A 6 40.47 -62.99 9.48
C LYS A 6 39.78 -63.74 10.62
N GLN A 7 38.56 -64.23 10.44
CA GLN A 7 37.89 -65.06 11.46
C GLN A 7 38.46 -66.48 11.43
N ALA A 8 38.60 -67.06 10.25
CA ALA A 8 39.27 -68.36 10.09
C ALA A 8 40.71 -68.31 10.62
N LEU A 9 41.46 -67.24 10.34
CA LEU A 9 42.83 -67.06 10.85
C LEU A 9 42.89 -66.97 12.39
N ARG A 10 41.87 -66.37 13.02
CA ARG A 10 41.76 -66.31 14.48
C ARG A 10 41.51 -67.69 15.09
N GLU A 11 40.66 -68.49 14.45
CA GLU A 11 40.39 -69.87 14.86
C GLU A 11 41.64 -70.75 14.76
N GLU A 12 42.42 -70.60 13.68
CA GLU A 12 43.70 -71.28 13.50
C GLU A 12 44.72 -70.90 14.59
N PHE A 13 44.84 -69.61 14.95
CA PHE A 13 45.72 -69.22 16.06
C PHE A 13 45.28 -69.80 17.40
N ARG A 14 43.98 -69.87 17.66
CA ARG A 14 43.44 -70.49 18.89
C ARG A 14 43.68 -71.99 18.93
N LEU A 15 43.51 -72.68 17.80
CA LEU A 15 43.85 -74.10 17.66
C LEU A 15 45.34 -74.34 17.93
N MET A 16 46.22 -73.52 17.36
CA MET A 16 47.67 -73.61 17.58
C MET A 16 48.07 -73.36 19.04
N GLN A 17 47.44 -72.40 19.73
CA GLN A 17 47.68 -72.20 21.16
C GLN A 17 47.32 -73.44 22.00
N ALA A 18 46.25 -74.14 21.65
CA ALA A 18 45.85 -75.38 22.33
C ALA A 18 46.84 -76.54 22.07
N HIS A 19 47.44 -76.59 20.87
CA HIS A 19 48.44 -77.60 20.50
C HIS A 19 49.81 -77.37 21.17
N TYR A 20 50.23 -76.12 21.38
CA TYR A 20 51.50 -75.77 22.02
C TYR A 20 51.32 -75.42 23.51
N SER A 21 50.68 -76.31 24.28
CA SER A 21 50.43 -76.13 25.71
C SER A 21 51.51 -76.73 26.63
N ASP A 22 52.50 -77.44 26.10
CA ASP A 22 53.60 -78.04 26.87
C ASP A 22 54.59 -76.94 27.34
N PRO A 23 55.05 -76.96 28.61
CA PRO A 23 56.11 -76.08 29.10
C PRO A 23 57.38 -75.98 28.22
N ALA A 24 57.71 -77.02 27.44
CA ALA A 24 58.83 -77.02 26.50
C ALA A 24 58.61 -76.10 25.28
N ASP A 25 57.36 -75.79 24.91
CA ASP A 25 56.98 -75.02 23.72
C ASP A 25 56.54 -73.58 24.02
N ARG A 26 56.80 -73.10 25.25
CA ARG A 26 56.36 -71.79 25.76
C ARG A 26 56.67 -70.62 24.83
N ALA A 27 57.83 -70.63 24.16
CA ALA A 27 58.20 -69.57 23.20
C ALA A 27 57.24 -69.50 22.00
N ARG A 28 56.78 -70.65 21.48
CA ARG A 28 55.81 -70.72 20.38
C ARG A 28 54.42 -70.31 20.85
N GLN A 29 54.02 -70.74 22.06
CA GLN A 29 52.74 -70.37 22.66
C GLN A 29 52.59 -68.84 22.80
N VAL A 30 53.63 -68.16 23.28
CA VAL A 30 53.65 -66.68 23.42
C VAL A 30 53.46 -65.99 22.06
N ILE A 31 54.05 -66.52 20.99
CA ILE A 31 53.90 -65.97 19.63
C ILE A 31 52.45 -66.08 19.15
N TYR A 32 51.79 -67.22 19.34
CA TYR A 32 50.40 -67.39 18.91
C TYR A 32 49.40 -66.56 19.73
N ILE A 33 49.66 -66.34 21.03
CA ILE A 33 48.88 -65.44 21.88
C ILE A 33 49.02 -64.00 21.39
N ALA A 34 50.25 -63.55 21.10
CA ALA A 34 50.49 -62.22 20.56
C ALA A 34 49.86 -62.05 19.17
N ALA A 35 49.90 -63.08 18.32
CA ALA A 35 49.28 -63.06 17.00
C ALA A 35 47.74 -63.00 17.06
N GLU A 36 47.09 -63.74 17.95
CA GLU A 36 45.63 -63.63 18.18
C GLU A 36 45.25 -62.24 18.69
N ALA A 37 45.99 -61.70 19.65
CA ALA A 37 45.73 -60.36 20.20
C ALA A 37 45.86 -59.25 19.14
N LEU A 38 46.91 -59.29 18.30
CA LEU A 38 47.09 -58.35 17.20
C LEU A 38 46.01 -58.49 16.12
N LEU A 39 45.55 -59.72 15.85
CA LEU A 39 44.46 -59.97 14.91
C LEU A 39 43.13 -59.43 15.43
N ASP A 40 42.87 -59.55 16.73
CA ASP A 40 41.70 -59.00 17.40
C ASP A 40 41.69 -57.47 17.37
N GLU A 41 42.83 -56.84 17.67
CA GLU A 41 43.00 -55.39 17.54
C GLU A 41 42.78 -54.93 16.10
N ASN A 42 43.32 -55.65 15.11
CA ASN A 42 43.13 -55.31 13.70
C ASN A 42 41.66 -55.42 13.26
N LEU A 43 40.95 -56.44 13.74
CA LEU A 43 39.51 -56.60 13.49
C LEU A 43 38.69 -55.49 14.16
N GLN A 44 39.04 -55.11 15.39
CA GLN A 44 38.40 -54.00 16.10
C GLN A 44 38.62 -52.68 15.38
N LEU A 45 39.86 -52.37 14.98
CA LEU A 45 40.20 -51.18 14.21
C LEU A 45 39.48 -51.11 12.86
N GLN A 46 39.29 -52.26 12.19
CA GLN A 46 38.53 -52.30 10.94
C GLN A 46 37.06 -51.94 11.17
N ARG A 47 36.43 -52.48 12.22
CA ARG A 47 35.04 -52.14 12.58
C ARG A 47 34.89 -50.67 12.94
N GLU A 48 35.82 -50.12 13.72
CA GLU A 48 35.82 -48.71 14.11
C GLU A 48 36.03 -47.80 12.90
N LYS A 49 36.91 -48.18 11.98
CA LYS A 49 37.10 -47.50 10.70
C LYS A 49 35.80 -47.50 9.89
N ASP A 50 35.18 -48.65 9.69
CA ASP A 50 33.95 -48.77 8.90
C ASP A 50 32.80 -47.96 9.53
N ALA A 51 32.69 -47.97 10.86
CA ALA A 51 31.73 -47.13 11.60
C ALA A 51 32.02 -45.63 11.43
N THR A 52 33.28 -45.23 11.48
CA THR A 52 33.69 -43.83 11.26
C THR A 52 33.42 -43.38 9.83
N GLU A 53 33.69 -44.23 8.84
CA GLU A 53 33.39 -43.96 7.44
C GLU A 53 31.88 -43.82 7.20
N ALA A 54 31.06 -44.67 7.81
CA ALA A 54 29.60 -44.56 7.75
C ALA A 54 29.10 -43.23 8.34
N VAL A 55 29.62 -42.81 9.49
CA VAL A 55 29.27 -41.51 10.10
C VAL A 55 29.74 -40.34 9.24
N ALA A 56 30.94 -40.43 8.64
CA ALA A 56 31.46 -39.38 7.76
C ALA A 56 30.63 -39.22 6.47
N LEU A 57 30.09 -40.32 5.94
CA LEU A 57 29.16 -40.29 4.81
C LEU A 57 27.84 -39.63 5.19
N ALA A 58 27.22 -40.03 6.31
CA ALA A 58 25.98 -39.42 6.79
C ALA A 58 26.14 -37.91 7.01
N LEU A 59 27.23 -37.49 7.67
CA LEU A 59 27.52 -36.07 7.89
C LEU A 59 27.71 -35.31 6.57
N ARG A 60 28.31 -35.93 5.56
CA ARG A 60 28.46 -35.32 4.24
C ARG A 60 27.11 -35.08 3.58
N ASP A 61 26.20 -36.05 3.68
CA ASP A 61 24.86 -35.94 3.11
C ASP A 61 24.03 -34.89 3.85
N ASP A 62 24.08 -34.86 5.19
CA ASP A 62 23.44 -33.81 6.00
C ASP A 62 23.96 -32.42 5.65
N MET A 63 25.29 -32.26 5.51
CA MET A 63 25.90 -30.99 5.13
C MET A 63 25.51 -30.57 3.71
N ARG A 64 25.31 -31.52 2.80
CA ARG A 64 24.80 -31.24 1.46
C ARG A 64 23.36 -30.74 1.52
N GLN A 65 22.49 -31.43 2.25
CA GLN A 65 21.09 -31.03 2.42
C GLN A 65 20.98 -29.64 3.07
N ALA A 66 21.77 -29.37 4.11
CA ALA A 66 21.80 -28.07 4.77
C ALA A 66 22.22 -26.94 3.82
N ARG A 67 23.19 -27.18 2.93
CA ARG A 67 23.60 -26.21 1.90
C ARG A 67 22.51 -25.97 0.85
N GLU A 68 21.81 -27.01 0.42
CA GLU A 68 20.69 -26.89 -0.52
C GLU A 68 19.53 -26.10 0.09
N GLN A 69 19.20 -26.35 1.36
CA GLN A 69 18.21 -25.57 2.11
C GLN A 69 18.63 -24.11 2.29
N LEU A 70 19.90 -23.88 2.61
CA LEU A 70 20.44 -22.53 2.75
C LEU A 70 20.33 -21.75 1.43
N ALA A 71 20.75 -22.35 0.31
CA ALA A 71 20.65 -21.71 -1.00
C ALA A 71 19.19 -21.41 -1.39
N ALA A 72 18.25 -22.30 -1.06
CA ALA A 72 16.83 -22.08 -1.29
C ALA A 72 16.27 -20.93 -0.42
N ALA A 73 16.68 -20.85 0.84
CA ALA A 73 16.29 -19.78 1.75
C ALA A 73 16.88 -18.43 1.32
N GLU A 74 18.16 -18.39 0.93
CA GLU A 74 18.81 -17.19 0.39
C GLU A 74 18.10 -16.68 -0.86
N LYS A 75 17.72 -17.57 -1.77
CA LYS A 75 16.95 -17.20 -2.96
C LYS A 75 15.59 -16.58 -2.58
N ARG A 76 14.87 -17.18 -1.63
CA ARG A 76 13.59 -16.66 -1.15
C ARG A 76 13.74 -15.29 -0.47
N ASN A 77 14.79 -15.10 0.33
CA ASN A 77 15.09 -13.81 0.95
C ASN A 77 15.38 -12.74 -0.11
N ALA A 78 16.17 -13.04 -1.13
CA ALA A 78 16.46 -12.11 -2.22
C ALA A 78 15.19 -11.75 -3.04
N GLU A 79 14.26 -12.70 -3.22
CA GLU A 79 12.96 -12.42 -3.83
C GLU A 79 12.10 -11.51 -2.94
N LEU A 80 12.07 -11.77 -1.63
CA LEU A 80 11.35 -10.94 -0.66
C LEU A 80 11.91 -9.52 -0.62
N GLU A 81 13.22 -9.34 -0.52
CA GLU A 81 13.87 -8.02 -0.52
C GLU A 81 13.52 -7.19 -1.76
N ARG A 82 13.45 -7.83 -2.94
CA ARG A 82 13.01 -7.17 -4.18
C ARG A 82 11.54 -6.76 -4.12
N SER A 83 10.67 -7.64 -3.62
CA SER A 83 9.24 -7.32 -3.47
C SER A 83 8.99 -6.22 -2.44
N GLU A 84 9.76 -6.20 -1.35
CA GLU A 84 9.69 -5.15 -0.34
C GLU A 84 10.13 -3.80 -0.90
N THR A 85 11.22 -3.77 -1.69
CA THR A 85 11.66 -2.56 -2.38
C THR A 85 10.58 -2.04 -3.32
N GLN A 86 9.95 -2.92 -4.10
CA GLN A 86 8.84 -2.54 -4.97
C GLN A 86 7.64 -1.98 -4.19
N LEU A 87 7.26 -2.60 -3.08
CA LEU A 87 6.16 -2.11 -2.24
C LEU A 87 6.44 -0.75 -1.62
N ILE A 88 7.71 -0.45 -1.29
CA ILE A 88 8.13 0.88 -0.84
C ILE A 88 7.94 1.90 -1.96
N ASP A 89 8.41 1.60 -3.18
CA ASP A 89 8.25 2.50 -4.33
C ASP A 89 6.77 2.74 -4.65
N GLU A 90 5.94 1.69 -4.61
CA GLU A 90 4.49 1.79 -4.83
C GLU A 90 3.82 2.64 -3.74
N ARG A 91 4.20 2.45 -2.47
CA ARG A 91 3.70 3.25 -1.35
C ARG A 91 4.09 4.73 -1.50
N ASP A 92 5.35 5.02 -1.83
CA ASP A 92 5.85 6.39 -1.95
C ASP A 92 5.15 7.12 -3.12
N ASN A 93 4.90 6.40 -4.22
CA ASN A 93 4.10 6.92 -5.33
C ASN A 93 2.65 7.21 -4.91
N ALA A 94 2.02 6.31 -4.15
CA ALA A 94 0.67 6.52 -3.65
C ALA A 94 0.58 7.69 -2.65
N GLU A 95 1.56 7.81 -1.75
CA GLU A 95 1.66 8.92 -0.81
C GLU A 95 1.83 10.25 -1.54
N SER A 96 2.68 10.31 -2.56
CA SER A 96 2.85 11.51 -3.39
C SER A 96 1.54 11.89 -4.09
N ALA A 97 0.86 10.93 -4.72
CA ALA A 97 -0.40 11.18 -5.41
C ALA A 97 -1.48 11.69 -4.45
N LEU A 98 -1.57 11.13 -3.24
CA LEU A 98 -2.52 11.56 -2.23
C LEU A 98 -2.16 12.94 -1.65
N ASN A 99 -0.88 13.22 -1.41
CA ASN A 99 -0.41 14.54 -0.99
C ASN A 99 -0.80 15.62 -2.01
N ASP A 100 -0.61 15.34 -3.30
CA ASP A 100 -0.97 16.26 -4.37
C ASP A 100 -2.48 16.49 -4.44
N ALA A 101 -3.27 15.42 -4.34
CA ALA A 101 -4.73 15.51 -4.32
C ALA A 101 -5.24 16.31 -3.10
N TYR A 102 -4.69 16.02 -1.93
CA TYR A 102 -5.02 16.73 -0.69
C TYR A 102 -4.66 18.20 -0.80
N LYS A 103 -3.46 18.54 -1.30
CA LYS A 103 -3.04 19.92 -1.51
C LYS A 103 -3.89 20.66 -2.53
N ALA A 104 -4.36 19.98 -3.58
CA ALA A 104 -5.24 20.59 -4.58
C ALA A 104 -6.60 20.98 -3.98
N VAL A 105 -7.12 20.20 -3.03
CA VAL A 105 -8.42 20.44 -2.39
C VAL A 105 -8.30 21.32 -1.15
N MET A 106 -7.32 21.09 -0.28
CA MET A 106 -7.21 21.81 0.98
C MET A 106 -6.33 23.06 0.89
N GLY A 107 -5.59 23.23 -0.22
CA GLY A 107 -4.65 24.34 -0.43
C GLY A 107 -3.30 24.17 0.28
N GLN A 108 -3.16 23.15 1.12
CA GLN A 108 -1.95 22.82 1.87
C GLN A 108 -1.70 21.31 1.85
N ALA A 109 -0.45 20.89 2.01
CA ALA A 109 -0.13 19.47 2.15
C ALA A 109 -0.67 18.94 3.49
N PRO A 110 -1.00 17.65 3.59
CA PRO A 110 -1.43 17.06 4.84
C PRO A 110 -0.26 16.96 5.83
N GLU A 111 -0.55 17.10 7.12
CA GLU A 111 0.43 16.85 8.19
C GLU A 111 0.26 15.42 8.70
N TRP A 112 1.05 14.50 8.13
CA TRP A 112 1.05 13.11 8.56
C TRP A 112 1.43 13.01 10.03
N SER A 113 0.63 12.28 10.80
CA SER A 113 0.89 12.00 12.21
C SER A 113 0.41 10.60 12.56
N ASN A 114 0.83 10.09 13.71
CA ASN A 114 0.38 8.77 14.16
C ASN A 114 -1.14 8.68 14.40
N TRP A 115 -1.84 9.81 14.45
CA TRP A 115 -3.30 9.91 14.57
C TRP A 115 -3.98 10.42 13.30
N PHE A 116 -3.20 10.73 12.25
CA PHE A 116 -3.69 11.22 10.97
C PHE A 116 -3.26 10.29 9.84
N SER A 117 -4.18 9.43 9.41
CA SER A 117 -3.96 8.39 8.40
C SER A 117 -4.46 8.82 7.02
N PHE A 118 -4.20 8.00 6.00
CA PHE A 118 -4.74 8.20 4.64
C PHE A 118 -6.27 8.27 4.61
N GLU A 119 -6.95 7.50 5.47
CA GLU A 119 -8.41 7.51 5.58
C GLU A 119 -8.90 8.90 6.03
N ASN A 120 -8.30 9.46 7.08
CA ASN A 120 -8.63 10.79 7.56
C ASN A 120 -8.41 11.87 6.48
N ALA A 121 -7.32 11.76 5.71
CA ALA A 121 -7.04 12.68 4.61
C ALA A 121 -8.10 12.62 3.51
N ILE A 122 -8.59 11.42 3.19
CA ILE A 122 -9.65 11.21 2.20
C ILE A 122 -10.98 11.76 2.72
N ASP A 123 -11.33 11.50 3.99
CA ASP A 123 -12.55 12.00 4.61
C ASP A 123 -12.58 13.54 4.62
N GLU A 124 -11.44 14.19 4.91
CA GLU A 124 -11.33 15.65 4.85
C GLU A 124 -11.48 16.19 3.42
N ILE A 125 -10.88 15.54 2.42
CA ILE A 125 -11.06 15.89 1.00
C ILE A 125 -12.53 15.78 0.60
N GLU A 126 -13.20 14.69 0.98
CA GLU A 126 -14.60 14.44 0.66
C GLU A 126 -15.48 15.54 1.24
N LEU A 127 -15.31 15.84 2.53
CA LEU A 127 -16.05 16.90 3.21
C LEU A 127 -15.84 18.27 2.55
N ALA A 128 -14.58 18.62 2.22
CA ALA A 128 -14.28 19.88 1.55
C ALA A 128 -14.96 19.98 0.17
N CYS A 129 -14.94 18.89 -0.60
CA CYS A 129 -15.59 18.84 -1.91
C CYS A 129 -17.12 18.97 -1.81
N GLU A 130 -17.74 18.35 -0.80
CA GLU A 130 -19.19 18.50 -0.54
C GLU A 130 -19.55 19.94 -0.19
N LEU A 131 -18.79 20.56 0.72
CA LEU A 131 -19.03 21.95 1.13
C LEU A 131 -18.96 22.91 -0.05
N TRP A 132 -17.95 22.78 -0.90
CA TRP A 132 -17.81 23.63 -2.08
C TRP A 132 -18.90 23.41 -3.13
N ARG A 133 -19.35 22.16 -3.30
CA ARG A 133 -20.47 21.85 -4.19
C ARG A 133 -21.74 22.54 -3.71
N ASN A 134 -22.06 22.42 -2.42
CA ASN A 134 -23.23 23.06 -1.82
C ASN A 134 -23.15 24.60 -1.92
N GLN A 135 -21.97 25.18 -1.66
CA GLN A 135 -21.76 26.62 -1.80
C GLN A 135 -21.97 27.09 -3.25
N THR A 136 -21.58 26.27 -4.23
CA THR A 136 -21.79 26.57 -5.65
C THR A 136 -23.28 26.55 -6.01
N ASP A 137 -24.03 25.57 -5.49
CA ASP A 137 -25.48 25.49 -5.67
C ASP A 137 -26.20 26.70 -5.07
N ASP A 138 -25.79 27.15 -3.88
CA ASP A 138 -26.34 28.38 -3.26
C ASP A 138 -26.11 29.60 -4.16
N VAL A 139 -24.92 29.76 -4.73
CA VAL A 139 -24.60 30.87 -5.66
C VAL A 139 -25.50 30.82 -6.90
N ILE A 140 -25.76 29.63 -7.44
CA ILE A 140 -26.66 29.46 -8.59
C ILE A 140 -28.08 29.87 -8.21
N GLN A 141 -28.58 29.42 -7.06
CA GLN A 141 -29.91 29.79 -6.57
C GLN A 141 -30.03 31.31 -6.31
N PHE A 142 -29.01 31.93 -5.72
CA PHE A 142 -28.99 33.38 -5.50
C PHE A 142 -29.02 34.14 -6.83
N ARG A 143 -28.25 33.72 -7.84
CA ARG A 143 -28.29 34.34 -9.17
C ARG A 143 -29.66 34.25 -9.82
N GLN A 144 -30.33 33.11 -9.72
CA GLN A 144 -31.71 32.95 -10.21
C GLN A 144 -32.66 33.89 -9.48
N ARG A 145 -32.55 33.98 -8.15
CA ARG A 145 -33.42 34.85 -7.35
C ARG A 145 -33.20 36.34 -7.64
N ILE A 146 -31.96 36.76 -7.86
CA ILE A 146 -31.65 38.14 -8.25
C ILE A 146 -32.32 38.47 -9.60
N ALA A 147 -32.16 37.60 -10.60
CA ALA A 147 -32.79 37.79 -11.91
C ALA A 147 -34.33 37.86 -11.83
N GLU A 148 -34.95 37.00 -11.00
CA GLU A 148 -36.39 37.08 -10.75
C GLU A 148 -36.81 38.41 -10.11
N LEU A 149 -36.03 38.91 -9.14
CA LEU A 149 -36.32 40.16 -8.44
C LEU A 149 -36.13 41.36 -9.36
N GLU A 150 -35.09 41.37 -10.19
CA GLU A 150 -34.86 42.40 -11.22
C GLU A 150 -36.04 42.47 -12.21
N ALA A 151 -36.52 41.32 -12.71
CA ALA A 151 -37.68 41.27 -13.60
C ALA A 151 -38.97 41.76 -12.93
N LYS A 152 -39.17 41.43 -11.64
CA LYS A 152 -40.32 41.93 -10.86
C LYS A 152 -40.22 43.43 -10.64
N LEU A 153 -39.03 43.95 -10.37
CA LEU A 153 -38.79 45.39 -10.20
C LEU A 153 -39.11 46.15 -11.49
N GLU A 154 -38.65 45.66 -12.63
CA GLU A 154 -38.94 46.25 -13.95
C GLU A 154 -40.45 46.24 -14.24
N THR A 155 -41.14 45.15 -13.91
CA THR A 155 -42.59 45.06 -14.09
C THR A 155 -43.33 46.04 -13.18
N ALA A 156 -42.89 46.18 -11.92
CA ALA A 156 -43.47 47.11 -10.97
C ALA A 156 -43.28 48.57 -11.41
N ASP A 157 -42.10 48.93 -11.93
CA ASP A 157 -41.80 50.27 -12.46
C ASP A 157 -42.73 50.61 -13.65
N LYS A 158 -42.89 49.68 -14.60
CA LYS A 158 -43.83 49.83 -15.73
C LYS A 158 -45.29 49.98 -15.29
N LEU A 159 -45.71 49.23 -14.27
CA LEU A 159 -47.05 49.33 -13.70
C LEU A 159 -47.27 50.67 -12.99
N GLN A 160 -46.28 51.14 -12.24
CA GLN A 160 -46.32 52.45 -11.57
C GLN A 160 -46.44 53.59 -12.60
N ASP A 161 -45.60 53.56 -13.64
CA ASP A 161 -45.66 54.55 -14.73
C ASP A 161 -47.01 54.50 -15.46
N GLY A 162 -47.55 53.31 -15.70
CA GLY A 162 -48.89 53.11 -16.27
C GLY A 162 -49.99 53.71 -15.41
N ALA A 163 -50.03 53.37 -14.13
CA ALA A 163 -51.02 53.88 -13.18
C ALA A 163 -50.95 55.41 -13.04
N PHE A 164 -49.73 55.97 -13.02
CA PHE A 164 -49.53 57.42 -12.99
C PHE A 164 -50.09 58.10 -14.23
N ARG A 165 -49.77 57.59 -15.44
CA ARG A 165 -50.31 58.12 -16.70
C ARG A 165 -51.83 58.07 -16.76
N ASP A 166 -52.43 56.96 -16.35
CA ASP A 166 -53.88 56.79 -16.39
C ASP A 166 -54.59 57.72 -15.41
N GLY A 167 -54.04 57.88 -14.19
CA GLY A 167 -54.50 58.87 -13.23
C GLY A 167 -54.40 60.30 -13.76
N LEU A 168 -53.26 60.65 -14.40
CA LEU A 168 -53.04 61.98 -14.98
C LEU A 168 -54.04 62.29 -16.09
N LYS A 169 -54.31 61.33 -16.99
CA LYS A 169 -55.32 61.45 -18.06
C LYS A 169 -56.72 61.66 -17.48
N ALA A 170 -57.09 60.90 -16.46
CA ALA A 170 -58.39 61.04 -15.80
C ALA A 170 -58.54 62.41 -15.13
N GLY A 171 -57.52 62.87 -14.38
CA GLY A 171 -57.55 64.19 -13.75
C GLY A 171 -57.67 65.33 -14.77
N PHE A 172 -56.93 65.24 -15.88
CA PHE A 172 -57.00 66.21 -16.97
C PHE A 172 -58.38 66.22 -17.63
N SER A 173 -58.97 65.05 -17.91
CA SER A 173 -60.30 64.96 -18.54
C SER A 173 -61.44 65.46 -17.64
N TYR A 174 -61.29 65.36 -16.31
CA TYR A 174 -62.20 65.96 -15.34
C TYR A 174 -61.99 67.47 -15.12
N GLY A 175 -61.05 68.10 -15.84
CA GLY A 175 -60.80 69.54 -15.74
C GLY A 175 -60.15 69.98 -14.43
N GLN A 176 -59.41 69.09 -13.74
CA GLN A 176 -58.76 69.41 -12.47
C GLN A 176 -57.56 70.38 -12.63
N THR A 177 -57.06 70.56 -13.85
CA THR A 177 -56.00 71.50 -14.22
C THR A 177 -56.22 71.98 -15.65
N ASP A 178 -55.79 73.19 -15.97
CA ASP A 178 -55.85 73.80 -17.32
C ASP A 178 -54.45 73.96 -17.94
N ASP A 179 -53.41 73.43 -17.28
CA ASP A 179 -52.03 73.45 -17.79
C ASP A 179 -51.78 72.32 -18.80
N GLN A 180 -52.18 72.57 -20.04
CA GLN A 180 -51.93 71.68 -21.18
C GLN A 180 -50.44 71.35 -21.36
N SER A 181 -49.55 72.31 -21.04
CA SER A 181 -48.11 72.16 -21.26
C SER A 181 -47.48 71.21 -20.25
N GLY A 182 -47.81 71.37 -18.96
CA GLY A 182 -47.39 70.47 -17.88
C GLY A 182 -47.95 69.06 -18.07
N PHE A 183 -49.20 68.93 -18.50
CA PHE A 183 -49.79 67.63 -18.83
C PHE A 183 -48.99 66.88 -19.92
N ALA A 184 -48.69 67.55 -21.03
CA ALA A 184 -47.92 66.95 -22.12
C ALA A 184 -46.50 66.57 -21.69
N GLN A 185 -45.86 67.41 -20.87
CA GLN A 185 -44.52 67.16 -20.35
C GLN A 185 -44.49 65.93 -19.41
N CYS A 186 -45.43 65.83 -18.47
CA CYS A 186 -45.55 64.68 -17.58
C CYS A 186 -45.87 63.39 -18.35
N MET A 187 -46.78 63.43 -19.32
CA MET A 187 -47.09 62.28 -20.16
C MET A 187 -45.86 61.79 -20.93
N SER A 188 -45.04 62.69 -21.46
CA SER A 188 -43.80 62.34 -22.18
C SER A 188 -42.75 61.68 -21.26
N ALA A 189 -42.55 62.24 -20.07
CA ALA A 189 -41.57 61.75 -19.09
C ALA A 189 -41.85 60.30 -18.65
N TYR A 190 -43.12 59.96 -18.46
CA TYR A 190 -43.54 58.63 -18.04
C TYR A 190 -43.87 57.68 -19.21
N SER A 191 -43.72 58.11 -20.47
CA SER A 191 -43.94 57.24 -21.65
C SER A 191 -42.65 56.66 -22.24
N THR A 192 -41.48 57.13 -21.81
CA THR A 192 -40.17 56.85 -22.45
C THR A 192 -39.18 56.08 -21.58
N ARG A 193 -39.51 55.75 -20.33
CA ARG A 193 -38.68 54.89 -19.48
C ARG A 193 -38.82 53.41 -19.87
N THR A 194 -38.16 53.02 -20.95
CA THR A 194 -37.82 51.62 -21.21
C THR A 194 -36.37 51.29 -20.92
N ASP A 195 -35.48 52.27 -20.80
CA ASP A 195 -34.04 52.00 -20.64
C ASP A 195 -33.38 53.01 -19.69
N ILE A 196 -33.49 52.80 -18.37
CA ILE A 196 -32.46 53.30 -17.45
C ILE A 196 -31.56 52.11 -17.14
N GLY A 197 -30.64 51.85 -18.07
CA GLY A 197 -29.54 50.92 -17.81
C GLY A 197 -28.74 51.43 -16.62
N VAL A 198 -28.70 50.62 -15.56
CA VAL A 198 -27.75 50.79 -14.45
C VAL A 198 -26.35 50.76 -15.07
N LYS A 199 -25.67 51.90 -15.11
CA LYS A 199 -24.24 51.91 -15.37
C LYS A 199 -23.56 51.25 -14.17
N VAL A 200 -23.13 50.02 -14.37
CA VAL A 200 -22.18 49.34 -13.49
C VAL A 200 -20.81 49.89 -13.88
N GLU A 201 -20.19 50.67 -12.99
CA GLU A 201 -18.75 51.00 -13.05
C GLU A 201 -17.91 49.78 -12.69
#